data_AF-A0A1F8TGB0-F1
#
_entry.id   AF-A0A1F8TGB0-F1
#
_cell.length_a   1.000
_cell.length_b   1.000
_cell.length_c   1.000
_cell.angle_alpha   90.00
_cell.angle_beta   90.00
_cell.angle_gamma   90.00
#
_symmetry.space_group_name_H-M   'P 1'
#
loop_
_entity.id
_entity.type
_entity.pdbx_description
1 polymer ?
#
loop_
_entity_poly.entity_id
_entity_poly.type
_entity_poly.pdbx_seq_one_letter_code
_entity_poly.pdbx_strand_id
1 'polypeptide(L)'
;MHPVEAEFARLLSFYGILWQYEPRTFPLATDEDGHVLEAITPDFYLPSHDLFIELTTLRHALAGLKHRKIRRMRQLYPDVSIKLVDRKQMIALLIKYGMETEVPNLIGNPDLTDAAD
;
A
#
# COMPACT_ATOMS: atom_id res chain seq x y z
N MET A 1 3.27 10.92 -10.89
CA MET A 1 3.56 10.62 -9.48
C MET A 1 3.28 11.84 -8.59
N HIS A 2 2.31 11.72 -7.69
CA HIS A 2 1.94 12.74 -6.71
C HIS A 2 3.01 12.86 -5.59
N PRO A 3 3.17 14.01 -4.88
CA PRO A 3 4.20 14.15 -3.84
C PRO A 3 4.16 13.07 -2.75
N VAL A 4 2.97 12.61 -2.37
CA VAL A 4 2.78 11.54 -1.38
C VAL A 4 3.24 10.18 -1.90
N GLU A 5 2.98 9.87 -3.17
CA GLU A 5 3.48 8.65 -3.82
C GLU A 5 5.01 8.66 -3.87
N ALA A 6 5.61 9.80 -4.25
CA ALA A 6 7.07 9.93 -4.30
C ALA A 6 7.72 9.78 -2.91
N GLU A 7 7.07 10.30 -1.86
CA GLU A 7 7.50 10.11 -0.47
C GLU A 7 7.44 8.63 -0.06
N PHE A 8 6.34 7.95 -0.37
CA PHE A 8 6.20 6.53 -0.06
C PHE A 8 7.21 5.66 -0.81
N ALA A 9 7.42 5.92 -2.11
CA ALA A 9 8.43 5.24 -2.93
C ALA A 9 9.85 5.40 -2.36
N ARG A 10 10.21 6.60 -1.89
CA ARG A 10 11.50 6.84 -1.22
C ARG A 10 11.62 6.02 0.07
N LEU A 11 10.56 5.98 0.88
CA LEU A 11 10.57 5.23 2.13
C LEU A 11 10.67 3.72 1.89
N LEU A 12 9.90 3.16 0.96
CA LEU A 12 10.00 1.74 0.57
C LEU A 12 11.43 1.39 0.16
N SER A 13 12.04 2.24 -0.68
CA SER A 13 13.43 2.06 -1.13
C SER A 13 14.44 2.16 0.03
N PHE A 14 14.23 3.10 0.95
CA PHE A 14 15.09 3.27 2.14
C PHE A 14 15.06 2.03 3.04
N TYR A 15 13.89 1.41 3.22
CA TYR A 15 13.73 0.16 3.98
C TYR A 15 14.05 -1.10 3.16
N GLY A 16 14.57 -0.98 1.94
CA GLY A 16 14.93 -2.13 1.10
C GLY A 16 13.74 -2.97 0.62
N ILE A 17 12.51 -2.47 0.74
CA ILE A 17 11.30 -3.18 0.32
C ILE A 17 11.20 -3.09 -1.21
N LEU A 18 11.11 -4.23 -1.90
CA LEU A 18 10.88 -4.24 -3.35
C LEU A 18 9.48 -3.71 -3.69
N TRP A 19 9.40 -2.83 -4.69
CA TRP A 19 8.14 -2.23 -5.11
C TRP A 19 8.09 -1.97 -6.62
N GLN A 20 6.87 -1.86 -7.14
CA GLN A 20 6.56 -1.45 -8.51
C GLN A 20 5.49 -0.36 -8.47
N TYR A 21 5.58 0.65 -9.34
CA TYR A 21 4.59 1.73 -9.46
C TYR A 21 3.57 1.40 -10.54
N GLU A 22 2.28 1.57 -10.22
CA GLU A 22 1.14 1.33 -11.12
C GLU A 22 1.26 0.05 -12.00
N PRO A 23 1.62 -1.11 -11.44
CA PRO A 23 2.07 -2.25 -12.25
C PRO A 23 0.94 -2.97 -12.99
N ARG A 24 -0.31 -2.77 -12.54
CA ARG A 24 -1.47 -3.48 -13.10
C ARG A 24 -2.75 -2.70 -12.94
N THR A 25 -3.55 -2.68 -14.01
CA THR A 25 -4.91 -2.16 -14.03
C THR A 25 -5.92 -3.29 -13.90
N PHE A 26 -6.94 -3.09 -13.08
CA PHE A 26 -8.04 -4.03 -12.82
C PHE A 26 -9.37 -3.43 -13.27
N PRO A 27 -10.00 -3.98 -14.32
CA PRO A 27 -11.37 -3.65 -14.69
C PRO A 27 -12.36 -3.97 -13.56
N LEU A 28 -13.24 -3.03 -13.23
CA LEU A 28 -14.27 -3.15 -12.18
C LEU A 28 -15.69 -3.20 -12.73
N ALA A 29 -15.88 -2.68 -13.95
CA ALA A 29 -17.13 -2.75 -14.71
C ALA A 29 -16.81 -2.72 -16.21
N THR A 30 -17.60 -3.47 -16.99
CA THR A 30 -17.57 -3.47 -18.46
C THR A 30 -18.97 -3.30 -19.02
N ASP A 31 -19.10 -2.77 -20.23
CA ASP A 31 -20.37 -2.77 -20.98
C ASP A 31 -20.64 -4.15 -21.62
N GLU A 32 -21.75 -4.24 -22.37
CA GLU A 32 -22.18 -5.45 -23.07
C GLU A 32 -21.21 -5.85 -24.20
N ASP A 33 -20.48 -4.90 -24.76
CA ASP A 33 -19.48 -5.10 -25.80
C ASP A 33 -18.08 -5.44 -25.23
N GLY A 34 -17.95 -5.47 -23.91
CA GLY A 34 -16.71 -5.79 -23.19
C GLY A 34 -15.75 -4.62 -22.99
N HIS A 35 -16.16 -3.38 -23.29
CA HIS A 35 -15.34 -2.19 -23.01
C HIS A 35 -15.32 -1.87 -21.52
N VAL A 36 -14.16 -1.46 -21.01
CA VAL A 36 -13.96 -1.12 -19.60
C VAL A 36 -14.61 0.22 -19.28
N LEU A 37 -15.63 0.22 -18.41
CA LEU A 37 -16.34 1.41 -17.93
C LEU A 37 -15.74 1.99 -16.65
N GLU A 38 -15.25 1.12 -15.77
CA GLU A 38 -14.60 1.51 -14.52
C GLU A 38 -13.40 0.59 -14.30
N ALA A 39 -12.27 1.16 -13.89
CA ALA A 39 -11.09 0.41 -13.48
C ALA A 39 -10.41 1.06 -12.27
N ILE A 40 -9.48 0.31 -11.69
CA ILE A 40 -8.53 0.78 -10.69
C ILE A 40 -7.12 0.32 -11.07
N THR A 41 -6.15 1.21 -10.92
CA THR A 41 -4.73 0.92 -11.04
C THR A 41 -4.12 1.25 -9.69
N PRO A 42 -3.79 0.25 -8.85
CA PRO A 42 -3.21 0.52 -7.54
C PRO A 42 -1.89 1.27 -7.68
N ASP A 43 -1.66 2.25 -6.82
CA ASP A 43 -0.45 3.10 -6.87
C ASP A 43 0.85 2.28 -6.79
N PHE A 44 0.87 1.21 -5.96
CA PHE A 44 2.05 0.36 -5.79
C PHE A 44 1.71 -1.14 -5.71
N TYR A 45 2.70 -1.96 -5.98
CA TYR A 45 2.73 -3.39 -5.64
C TYR A 45 4.04 -3.73 -4.93
N LEU A 46 3.96 -4.58 -3.91
CA LEU A 46 5.09 -5.10 -3.16
C LEU A 46 5.25 -6.60 -3.49
N PRO A 47 6.12 -6.99 -4.45
CA PRO A 47 6.20 -8.37 -4.94
C PRO A 47 6.51 -9.39 -3.86
N SER A 48 7.39 -9.06 -2.90
CA SER A 48 7.77 -9.98 -1.82
C SER A 48 6.60 -10.36 -0.90
N HIS A 49 5.52 -9.57 -0.93
CA HIS A 49 4.34 -9.76 -0.07
C HIS A 49 3.07 -10.03 -0.86
N ASP A 50 3.17 -10.14 -2.19
CA ASP A 50 2.04 -10.20 -3.13
C ASP A 50 0.93 -9.18 -2.80
N LEU A 51 1.31 -7.91 -2.56
CA LEU A 51 0.41 -6.91 -2.00
C LEU A 51 0.34 -5.64 -2.85
N PHE A 52 -0.87 -5.29 -3.29
CA PHE A 52 -1.18 -4.00 -3.89
C PHE A 52 -1.49 -2.94 -2.82
N ILE A 53 -0.99 -1.72 -3.01
CA ILE A 53 -1.22 -0.57 -2.16
C ILE A 53 -1.87 0.54 -2.96
N GLU A 54 -2.96 1.09 -2.41
CA GLU A 54 -3.60 2.31 -2.88
C GLU A 54 -3.42 3.38 -1.81
N LEU A 55 -2.79 4.50 -2.13
CA LEU A 55 -2.64 5.62 -1.22
C LEU A 55 -3.92 6.45 -1.16
N THR A 56 -4.25 6.95 0.02
CA THR A 56 -5.34 7.89 0.23
C THR A 56 -4.89 9.10 1.03
N THR A 57 -5.19 10.29 0.52
CA THR A 57 -4.96 11.56 1.23
C THR A 57 -6.18 12.03 2.02
N LEU A 58 -7.22 11.18 2.12
CA LEU A 58 -8.48 11.41 2.84
C LEU A 58 -9.01 12.87 2.75
N ARG A 59 -9.26 13.34 1.52
CA ARG A 59 -10.29 14.40 1.33
C ARG A 59 -11.64 13.72 1.35
N HIS A 60 -12.50 14.05 2.33
CA HIS A 60 -13.78 13.38 2.59
C HIS A 60 -14.63 13.12 1.33
N ALA A 61 -14.63 14.03 0.36
CA ALA A 61 -15.40 13.92 -0.89
C ALA A 61 -14.99 12.74 -1.80
N LEU A 62 -13.72 12.32 -1.76
CA LEU A 62 -13.19 11.27 -2.65
C LEU A 62 -12.99 9.91 -1.95
N ALA A 63 -13.04 9.90 -0.62
CA ALA A 63 -12.87 8.69 0.18
C ALA A 63 -13.97 7.65 -0.13
N GLY A 64 -15.21 8.08 -0.37
CA GLY A 64 -16.32 7.18 -0.71
C GLY A 64 -16.11 6.43 -2.03
N LEU A 65 -15.64 7.13 -3.07
CA LEU A 65 -15.38 6.55 -4.39
C LEU A 65 -14.24 5.53 -4.35
N LYS A 66 -13.12 5.88 -3.70
CA LYS A 66 -11.99 4.95 -3.53
C LYS A 66 -12.42 3.70 -2.76
N HIS A 67 -13.14 3.85 -1.65
CA HIS A 67 -13.67 2.69 -0.91
C HIS A 67 -14.64 1.84 -1.73
N ARG A 68 -15.50 2.44 -2.56
CA ARG A 68 -16.39 1.70 -3.46
C ARG A 68 -15.58 0.85 -4.44
N LYS A 69 -14.59 1.45 -5.10
CA LYS A 69 -13.71 0.74 -6.04
C LYS A 69 -12.95 -0.40 -5.38
N ILE A 70 -12.37 -0.18 -4.20
CA ILE A 70 -11.65 -1.23 -3.45
C ILE A 70 -12.58 -2.37 -3.05
N ARG A 71 -13.80 -2.06 -2.57
CA ARG A 71 -14.80 -3.10 -2.26
C ARG A 71 -15.17 -3.90 -3.51
N ARG A 72 -15.39 -3.23 -4.64
CA ARG A 72 -15.70 -3.89 -5.92
C ARG A 72 -14.54 -4.76 -6.40
N MET A 73 -13.31 -4.27 -6.30
CA MET A 73 -12.11 -5.02 -6.64
C MET A 73 -12.01 -6.31 -5.83
N ARG A 74 -12.23 -6.25 -4.50
CA ARG A 74 -12.22 -7.44 -3.64
C ARG A 74 -13.31 -8.46 -3.98
N GLN A 75 -14.44 -8.01 -4.53
CA GLN A 75 -15.50 -8.92 -4.99
C GLN A 75 -15.12 -9.62 -6.30
N LEU A 76 -14.50 -8.90 -7.24
CA LEU A 76 -14.15 -9.42 -8.56
C LEU A 76 -12.83 -10.19 -8.58
N TYR A 77 -11.91 -9.82 -7.69
CA TYR A 77 -10.55 -10.36 -7.60
C TYR A 77 -10.27 -10.76 -6.15
N PRO A 78 -10.91 -11.83 -5.63
CA PRO A 78 -10.79 -12.23 -4.23
C PRO A 78 -9.36 -12.66 -3.86
N ASP A 79 -8.60 -13.18 -4.83
CA ASP A 79 -7.22 -13.63 -4.64
C ASP A 79 -6.20 -12.47 -4.67
N VAL A 80 -6.64 -11.24 -4.99
CA VAL A 80 -5.76 -10.09 -5.06
C VAL A 80 -5.74 -9.35 -3.72
N SER A 81 -4.60 -9.41 -3.04
CA SER A 81 -4.38 -8.66 -1.80
C SER A 81 -4.21 -7.18 -2.09
N ILE A 82 -5.14 -6.35 -1.61
CA ILE A 82 -5.07 -4.88 -1.74
C ILE A 82 -5.37 -4.16 -0.42
N LYS A 83 -4.55 -3.16 -0.08
CA LYS A 83 -4.74 -2.27 1.07
C LYS A 83 -4.85 -0.80 0.65
N LEU A 84 -5.83 -0.12 1.24
CA LEU A 84 -5.95 1.34 1.18
C LEU A 84 -5.14 1.92 2.36
N VAL A 85 -4.16 2.77 2.09
CA VAL A 85 -3.19 3.24 3.07
C VAL A 85 -3.21 4.76 3.14
N ASP A 86 -3.54 5.30 4.31
CA ASP A 86 -3.39 6.72 4.58
C ASP A 86 -1.96 7.06 5.04
N ARG A 87 -1.66 8.36 5.18
CA ARG A 87 -0.36 8.84 5.64
C ARG A 87 0.07 8.27 7.00
N LYS A 88 -0.85 8.01 7.93
CA LYS A 88 -0.55 7.46 9.25
C LYS A 88 -0.25 5.96 9.17
N GLN A 89 -1.02 5.23 8.38
CA GLN A 89 -0.85 3.79 8.16
C GLN A 89 0.40 3.46 7.36
N MET A 90 0.88 4.40 6.54
CA MET A 90 2.11 4.28 5.77
C MET A 90 3.31 3.88 6.65
N ILE A 91 3.54 4.60 7.75
CA ILE A 91 4.67 4.34 8.66
C ILE A 91 4.54 2.94 9.29
N ALA A 92 3.36 2.59 9.78
CA ALA A 92 3.12 1.28 10.37
C ALA A 92 3.35 0.12 9.38
N LEU A 93 3.02 0.35 8.10
CA LEU A 93 3.22 -0.63 7.04
C LEU A 93 4.71 -0.82 6.71
N LEU A 94 5.47 0.26 6.66
CA LEU A 94 6.92 0.24 6.44
C LEU A 94 7.65 -0.48 7.58
N ILE A 95 7.26 -0.19 8.83
CA ILE A 95 7.76 -0.87 10.02
C ILE A 95 7.48 -2.37 9.92
N LYS A 96 6.24 -2.75 9.59
CA LYS A 96 5.85 -4.15 9.48
C LYS A 96 6.68 -4.90 8.43
N TYR A 97 6.75 -4.38 7.22
CA TYR A 97 7.34 -5.12 6.09
C TYR A 97 8.85 -4.88 5.91
N GLY A 98 9.38 -3.76 6.42
CA GLY A 98 10.81 -3.47 6.42
C GLY A 98 11.57 -4.22 7.51
N MET A 99 10.90 -4.65 8.59
CA MET A 99 11.52 -5.44 9.67
C MET A 99 11.24 -6.94 9.57
N GLU A 100 10.26 -7.39 8.78
CA GLU A 100 10.10 -8.82 8.45
C GLU A 100 11.26 -9.34 7.58
N THR A 101 12.00 -8.45 6.90
CA THR A 101 13.18 -8.79 6.09
C THR A 101 14.52 -8.78 6.86
N GLU A 102 14.56 -8.20 8.06
CA GLU A 102 15.73 -8.20 8.94
C GLU A 102 15.32 -8.60 10.37
N VAL A 103 15.39 -9.90 10.66
CA VAL A 103 15.50 -10.34 12.06
C VAL A 103 16.91 -10.89 12.32
N PRO A 104 17.85 -10.00 12.69
CA PRO A 104 18.80 -10.30 13.73
C PRO A 104 18.45 -9.45 14.95
N ASN A 105 17.84 -10.07 15.97
CA ASN A 105 17.75 -9.59 17.35
C ASN A 105 17.60 -8.07 17.55
N LEU A 106 16.38 -7.54 17.41
CA LEU A 106 16.03 -6.22 17.97
C LEU A 106 15.19 -6.32 19.26
N ILE A 107 14.88 -7.53 19.74
CA ILE A 107 14.33 -7.76 21.08
C ILE A 107 15.42 -8.42 21.92
N GLY A 108 16.40 -7.61 22.34
CA GLY A 108 17.52 -8.09 23.13
C GLY A 108 18.64 -7.08 23.29
N ASN A 109 18.33 -5.79 23.51
CA ASN A 109 19.31 -4.89 24.08
C ASN A 109 18.64 -3.98 25.13
N PRO A 110 18.95 -4.13 26.44
CA PRO A 110 18.36 -3.33 27.52
C PRO A 110 18.87 -1.87 27.58
N ASP A 111 19.78 -1.47 26.69
CA ASP A 111 20.49 -0.18 26.73
C ASP A 111 19.69 1.05 26.25
N LEU A 112 18.36 0.97 26.11
CA LEU A 112 17.50 2.15 25.94
C LEU A 112 16.73 2.53 27.21
N THR A 113 17.09 1.94 28.36
CA THR A 113 16.46 2.24 29.65
C THR A 113 17.31 3.06 30.62
N ASP A 114 18.56 3.39 30.30
CA ASP A 114 19.41 4.25 31.16
C ASP A 114 20.07 5.37 30.36
N ALA A 115 19.34 6.49 30.29
CA ALA A 115 19.92 7.83 30.26
C ALA A 115 18.95 8.74 30.99
N ALA A 116 19.03 8.69 32.32
CA ALA A 116 18.55 9.76 33.19
C ALA A 116 19.51 10.95 33.07
N ASP A 117 18.94 12.14 32.87
CA ASP A 117 19.10 13.31 33.74
C ASP A 117 17.97 14.32 33.44
#